data_AF-A0A950AL23-F1
#
_entry.id   AF-A0A950AL23-F1
#
_cell.length_a   1.000
_cell.length_b   1.000
_cell.length_c   1.000
_cell.angle_alpha   90.00
_cell.angle_beta   90.00
_cell.angle_gamma   90.00
#
_symmetry.space_group_name_H-M   'P 1'
#
loop_
_entity.id
_entity.type
_entity.pdbx_description
1 polymer ?
#
loop_
_entity_poly.entity_id
_entity_poly.type
_entity_poly.pdbx_seq_one_letter_code
_entity_poly.pdbx_strand_id
1 'polypeptide(L)'
;GQLTKLRSRLVSREGLKVHAINIGLGTYLMMGRGEEASGGRQRASILADAFEALVGAIYLDSNLEVVRRFVLEEAQSDIQRLTQQPLEVNPKGQLQEILQAISPKSPIYEIVSQTGPEHQKKFVAKVVWDGVELGSGEGSSKKQAETAAALSALKAKKWESKPVQQDPQPAEGAPAIPDTKSQEPSPRRAVRERRKKDASTL
;
A
#
# COMPACT_ATOMS: atom_id res chain seq x y z
N GLY A 1 -3.02 -7.95 6.94
CA GLY A 1 -3.31 -8.47 5.58
C GLY A 1 -4.71 -8.09 5.12
N GLN A 2 -5.16 -8.60 3.97
CA GLN A 2 -6.51 -8.31 3.42
C GLN A 2 -7.64 -8.75 4.35
N LEU A 3 -7.54 -9.95 4.95
CA LEU A 3 -8.49 -10.43 5.96
C LEU A 3 -8.57 -9.52 7.19
N THR A 4 -7.44 -8.94 7.60
CA THR A 4 -7.40 -7.96 8.71
C THR A 4 -8.17 -6.70 8.36
N LYS A 5 -7.97 -6.16 7.14
CA LYS A 5 -8.68 -4.96 6.67
C LYS A 5 -10.19 -5.20 6.56
N LEU A 6 -10.58 -6.38 6.05
CA LEU A 6 -11.99 -6.78 6.01
C LEU A 6 -12.59 -6.81 7.41
N ARG A 7 -11.95 -7.56 8.32
CA ARG A 7 -12.43 -7.68 9.70
C ARG A 7 -12.63 -6.30 10.30
N SER A 8 -11.62 -5.44 10.20
CA SER A 8 -11.69 -4.07 10.71
C SER A 8 -12.82 -3.25 10.09
N ARG A 9 -13.15 -3.46 8.80
CA ARG A 9 -14.28 -2.79 8.14
C ARG A 9 -15.63 -3.32 8.63
N LEU A 10 -15.79 -4.65 8.67
CA LEU A 10 -17.03 -5.31 9.11
C LEU A 10 -17.40 -4.92 10.54
N VAL A 11 -16.43 -4.94 11.44
CA VAL A 11 -16.63 -4.62 12.86
C VAL A 11 -16.44 -3.14 13.18
N SER A 12 -16.28 -2.28 12.16
CA SER A 12 -16.25 -0.83 12.37
C SER A 12 -17.65 -0.29 12.63
N ARG A 13 -17.76 0.84 13.32
CA ARG A 13 -19.04 1.55 13.50
C ARG A 13 -19.81 1.75 12.19
N GLU A 14 -19.09 2.03 11.10
CA GLU A 14 -19.71 2.21 9.79
C GLU A 14 -20.23 0.89 9.21
N GLY A 15 -19.50 -0.22 9.38
CA GLY A 15 -19.96 -1.56 9.00
C GLY A 15 -21.17 -2.02 9.80
N LEU A 16 -21.09 -1.91 11.12
CA LEU A 16 -22.19 -2.27 12.03
C LEU A 16 -23.46 -1.46 11.77
N LYS A 17 -23.32 -0.16 11.48
CA LYS A 17 -24.45 0.67 11.04
C LYS A 17 -25.10 0.10 9.77
N VAL A 18 -24.30 -0.30 8.77
CA VAL A 18 -24.84 -0.87 7.52
C VAL A 18 -25.63 -2.13 7.81
N HIS A 19 -25.11 -3.04 8.63
CA HIS A 19 -25.83 -4.26 9.03
C HIS A 19 -27.15 -3.92 9.77
N ALA A 20 -27.12 -2.96 10.70
CA ALA A 20 -28.31 -2.47 11.39
C ALA A 20 -29.38 -1.90 10.43
N ILE A 21 -28.96 -1.16 9.40
CA ILE A 21 -29.87 -0.60 8.39
C ILE A 21 -30.48 -1.70 7.54
N ASN A 22 -29.68 -2.70 7.12
CA ASN A 22 -30.14 -3.78 6.24
C ASN A 22 -31.30 -4.57 6.85
N ILE A 23 -31.26 -4.81 8.16
CA ILE A 23 -32.33 -5.50 8.89
C ILE A 23 -33.43 -4.56 9.40
N GLY A 24 -33.35 -3.26 9.09
CA GLY A 24 -34.32 -2.26 9.55
C GLY A 24 -34.29 -2.02 11.06
N LEU A 25 -33.18 -2.28 11.75
CA LEU A 25 -33.11 -2.30 13.22
C LEU A 25 -33.62 -1.00 13.87
N GLY A 26 -33.36 0.15 13.22
CA GLY A 26 -33.75 1.46 13.72
C GLY A 26 -35.26 1.63 13.97
N THR A 27 -36.13 0.90 13.28
CA THR A 27 -37.59 0.97 13.49
C THR A 27 -38.04 0.26 14.77
N TYR A 28 -37.24 -0.69 15.27
CA TYR A 28 -37.55 -1.46 16.47
C TYR A 28 -36.98 -0.83 17.75
N LEU A 29 -36.10 0.14 17.63
CA LEU A 29 -35.49 0.80 18.78
C LEU A 29 -36.52 1.60 19.56
N MET A 30 -36.56 1.37 20.88
CA MET A 30 -37.29 2.21 21.82
C MET A 30 -36.46 3.46 22.11
N MET A 31 -37.04 4.63 21.88
CA MET A 31 -36.36 5.92 22.06
C MET A 31 -37.20 6.88 22.88
N GLY A 32 -36.53 7.74 23.65
CA GLY A 32 -37.18 8.91 24.23
C GLY A 32 -37.58 9.90 23.12
N ARG A 33 -38.65 10.68 23.35
CA ARG A 33 -39.19 11.62 22.35
C ARG A 33 -38.15 12.61 21.81
N GLY A 34 -37.25 13.10 22.67
CA GLY A 34 -36.19 14.03 22.25
C GLY A 34 -35.16 13.37 21.33
N GLU A 35 -34.77 12.13 21.62
CA GLU A 35 -33.82 11.37 20.79
C GLU A 35 -34.43 11.07 19.43
N GLU A 36 -35.69 10.63 19.41
CA GLU A 36 -36.44 10.38 18.17
C GLU A 36 -36.59 11.67 17.33
N ALA A 37 -36.99 12.79 17.94
CA ALA A 37 -37.12 14.07 17.26
C ALA A 37 -35.78 14.57 16.67
N SER A 38 -34.66 14.20 17.27
CA SER A 38 -33.30 14.53 16.79
C SER A 38 -32.75 13.57 15.73
N GLY A 39 -33.56 12.61 15.24
CA GLY A 39 -33.16 11.63 14.23
C GLY A 39 -32.34 10.46 14.77
N GLY A 40 -32.49 10.12 16.06
CA GLY A 40 -31.73 9.04 16.70
C GLY A 40 -31.84 7.68 15.98
N ARG A 41 -32.98 7.40 15.34
CA ARG A 41 -33.24 6.18 14.54
C ARG A 41 -32.27 5.99 13.37
N GLN A 42 -31.70 7.07 12.84
CA GLN A 42 -30.75 7.03 11.72
C GLN A 42 -29.30 7.31 12.18
N ARG A 43 -29.07 7.57 13.47
CA ARG A 43 -27.76 7.93 13.98
C ARG A 43 -26.83 6.72 13.95
N ALA A 44 -25.67 6.89 13.31
CA ALA A 44 -24.69 5.82 13.09
C ALA A 44 -24.23 5.14 14.39
N SER A 45 -23.98 5.90 15.45
CA SER A 45 -23.56 5.36 16.74
C SER A 45 -24.65 4.48 17.37
N ILE A 46 -25.88 4.98 17.42
CA ILE A 46 -27.02 4.25 18.00
C ILE A 46 -27.28 2.95 17.25
N LEU A 47 -27.26 2.99 15.92
CA LEU A 47 -27.47 1.80 15.10
C LEU A 47 -26.37 0.76 15.26
N ALA A 48 -25.10 1.20 15.32
CA ALA A 48 -23.98 0.29 15.55
C ALA A 48 -24.05 -0.35 16.94
N ASP A 49 -24.27 0.45 17.99
CA ASP A 49 -24.38 -0.02 19.37
C ASP A 49 -25.57 -0.98 19.53
N ALA A 50 -26.70 -0.67 18.89
CA ALA A 50 -27.88 -1.54 18.89
C ALA A 50 -27.63 -2.87 18.17
N PHE A 51 -26.86 -2.88 17.08
CA PHE A 51 -26.51 -4.12 16.39
C PHE A 51 -25.61 -5.01 17.25
N GLU A 52 -24.61 -4.44 17.94
CA GLU A 52 -23.80 -5.19 18.90
C GLU A 52 -24.66 -5.74 20.05
N ALA A 53 -25.58 -4.93 20.58
CA ALA A 53 -26.50 -5.36 21.61
C ALA A 53 -27.42 -6.49 21.14
N LEU A 54 -27.91 -6.44 19.90
CA LEU A 54 -28.69 -7.53 19.30
C LEU A 54 -27.87 -8.81 19.18
N VAL A 55 -26.63 -8.73 18.69
CA VAL A 55 -25.73 -9.88 18.60
C VAL A 55 -25.48 -10.49 20.00
N GLY A 56 -25.27 -9.64 21.01
CA GLY A 56 -25.15 -10.08 22.40
C GLY A 56 -26.42 -10.73 22.94
N ALA A 57 -27.59 -10.18 22.64
CA ALA A 57 -28.87 -10.75 23.04
C ALA A 57 -29.11 -12.13 22.40
N ILE A 58 -28.82 -12.28 21.10
CA ILE A 58 -28.90 -13.58 20.41
C ILE A 58 -27.95 -14.59 21.06
N TYR A 59 -26.73 -14.18 21.42
CA TYR A 59 -25.78 -15.05 22.11
C TYR A 59 -26.31 -15.56 23.44
N LEU A 60 -26.90 -14.67 24.25
CA LEU A 60 -27.45 -14.99 25.56
C LEU A 60 -28.73 -15.84 25.48
N ASP A 61 -29.57 -15.60 24.47
CA ASP A 61 -30.83 -16.34 24.26
C ASP A 61 -30.59 -17.73 23.63
N SER A 62 -29.48 -17.89 22.90
CA SER A 62 -29.18 -19.11 22.16
C SER A 62 -27.76 -19.65 22.43
N ASN A 63 -26.87 -19.59 21.43
CA ASN A 63 -25.48 -20.03 21.51
C ASN A 63 -24.61 -19.43 20.41
N LEU A 64 -23.30 -19.71 20.46
CA LEU A 64 -22.32 -19.20 19.52
C LEU A 64 -22.58 -19.61 18.05
N GLU A 65 -23.11 -20.80 17.79
CA GLU A 65 -23.33 -21.27 16.42
C GLU A 65 -24.48 -20.52 15.75
N VAL A 66 -25.53 -20.18 16.50
CA VAL A 66 -26.63 -19.32 16.00
C VAL A 66 -26.11 -17.92 15.69
N VAL A 67 -25.33 -17.34 16.60
CA VAL A 67 -24.70 -16.03 16.39
C VAL A 67 -23.78 -16.03 15.18
N ARG A 68 -22.94 -17.06 15.03
CA ARG A 68 -22.04 -17.20 13.89
C ARG A 68 -22.83 -17.20 12.58
N ARG A 69 -23.91 -17.98 12.49
CA ARG A 69 -24.74 -18.03 11.29
C ARG A 69 -25.35 -16.67 10.96
N PHE A 70 -25.96 -16.01 11.95
CA PHE A 70 -26.55 -14.68 11.79
C PHE A 70 -25.52 -13.65 11.28
N VAL A 71 -24.35 -13.57 11.91
CA VAL A 71 -23.31 -12.61 11.52
C VAL A 71 -22.76 -12.92 10.12
N LEU A 72 -22.61 -14.19 9.75
CA LEU A 72 -22.12 -14.58 8.42
C LEU A 72 -23.14 -14.28 7.31
N GLU A 73 -24.43 -14.45 7.58
CA GLU A 73 -25.50 -14.08 6.65
C GLU A 73 -25.49 -12.56 6.41
N GLU A 74 -25.40 -11.75 7.46
CA GLU A 74 -25.33 -10.29 7.35
C GLU A 74 -24.04 -9.81 6.65
N ALA A 75 -22.91 -10.47 6.89
CA ALA A 75 -21.63 -10.14 6.26
C ALA A 75 -21.47 -10.71 4.85
N GLN A 76 -22.41 -11.53 4.36
CA GLN A 76 -22.27 -12.26 3.09
C GLN A 76 -22.02 -11.31 1.91
N SER A 77 -22.74 -10.18 1.89
CA SER A 77 -22.60 -9.19 0.82
C SER A 77 -21.22 -8.51 0.81
N ASP A 78 -20.65 -8.22 1.98
CA ASP A 78 -19.30 -7.66 2.12
C ASP A 78 -18.21 -8.67 1.78
N ILE A 79 -18.40 -9.94 2.16
CA ILE A 79 -17.51 -11.05 1.80
C ILE A 79 -17.53 -11.28 0.29
N GLN A 80 -18.71 -11.22 -0.35
CA GLN A 80 -18.83 -11.36 -1.81
C GLN A 80 -18.17 -10.20 -2.55
N ARG A 81 -18.33 -8.96 -2.06
CA ARG A 81 -17.66 -7.79 -2.64
C ARG A 81 -16.15 -7.93 -2.61
N LEU A 82 -15.56 -8.53 -1.58
CA LEU A 82 -14.12 -8.81 -1.55
C LEU A 82 -13.65 -9.76 -2.64
N THR A 83 -14.42 -10.82 -2.90
CA THR A 83 -14.10 -11.79 -3.96
C THR A 83 -14.21 -11.17 -5.36
N GLN A 84 -15.09 -10.18 -5.56
CA GLN A 84 -15.29 -9.53 -6.86
C GLN A 84 -14.47 -8.23 -7.05
N GLN A 85 -14.19 -7.52 -5.95
CA GLN A 85 -13.43 -6.29 -5.88
C GLN A 85 -12.48 -6.39 -4.69
N PRO A 86 -11.28 -6.96 -4.85
CA PRO A 86 -10.31 -7.00 -3.78
C PRO A 86 -10.09 -5.58 -3.25
N LEU A 87 -10.44 -5.38 -1.98
CA LEU A 87 -10.39 -4.12 -1.22
C LEU A 87 -9.14 -3.34 -1.61
N GLU A 88 -9.30 -2.24 -2.37
CA GLU A 88 -8.21 -1.43 -2.91
C GLU A 88 -6.93 -2.24 -3.12
N VAL A 89 -6.87 -3.03 -4.20
CA VAL A 89 -5.58 -3.54 -4.66
C VAL A 89 -4.68 -2.31 -4.71
N ASN A 90 -3.71 -2.22 -3.82
CA ASN A 90 -2.67 -1.20 -3.83
C ASN A 90 -1.55 -1.83 -4.65
N PRO A 91 -1.67 -1.85 -5.99
CA PRO A 91 -0.83 -2.70 -6.80
C PRO A 91 0.57 -2.08 -6.85
N LYS A 92 0.67 -0.75 -6.66
CA LYS A 92 1.92 -0.02 -6.51
C LYS A 92 2.67 -0.44 -5.24
N GLY A 93 1.98 -0.48 -4.10
CA GLY A 93 2.56 -0.93 -2.83
C GLY A 93 2.94 -2.41 -2.86
N GLN A 94 2.06 -3.27 -3.37
CA GLN A 94 2.34 -4.70 -3.51
C GLN A 94 3.53 -4.96 -4.45
N LEU A 95 3.59 -4.27 -5.59
CA LEU A 95 4.72 -4.38 -6.51
C LEU A 95 6.01 -3.86 -5.86
N GLN A 96 5.94 -2.77 -5.10
CA GLN A 96 7.10 -2.23 -4.38
C GLN A 96 7.63 -3.21 -3.33
N GLU A 97 6.77 -3.81 -2.50
CA GLU A 97 7.17 -4.81 -1.50
C GLU A 97 7.87 -6.01 -2.15
N ILE A 98 7.30 -6.54 -3.25
CA ILE A 98 7.88 -7.67 -4.00
C ILE A 98 9.25 -7.31 -4.56
N LEU A 99 9.38 -6.16 -5.22
CA LEU A 99 10.63 -5.76 -5.86
C LEU A 99 11.71 -5.39 -4.84
N GLN A 100 11.34 -4.74 -3.74
CA GLN A 100 12.26 -4.40 -2.65
C GLN A 100 12.78 -5.65 -1.93
N ALA A 101 11.99 -6.73 -1.86
CA ALA A 101 12.47 -8.01 -1.35
C ALA A 101 13.53 -8.67 -2.26
N ILE A 102 13.59 -8.29 -3.55
CA ILE A 102 14.56 -8.82 -4.52
C ILE A 102 15.81 -7.94 -4.61
N SER A 103 15.64 -6.62 -4.58
CA SER A 103 16.74 -5.64 -4.67
C SER A 103 16.37 -4.34 -3.96
N PRO A 104 17.33 -3.60 -3.37
CA PRO A 104 17.05 -2.30 -2.73
C PRO A 104 16.49 -1.23 -3.69
N LYS A 105 16.50 -1.47 -5.00
CA LYS A 105 15.96 -0.54 -6.01
C LYS A 105 14.42 -0.57 -6.00
N SER A 106 13.81 0.61 -6.00
CA SER A 106 12.34 0.76 -6.07
C SER A 106 11.85 0.93 -7.52
N PRO A 107 10.62 0.52 -7.85
CA PRO A 107 10.04 0.72 -9.19
C PRO A 107 9.80 2.20 -9.49
N ILE A 108 10.06 2.61 -10.72
CA ILE A 108 9.86 3.97 -11.23
C ILE A 108 8.64 3.97 -12.16
N TYR A 109 7.77 4.97 -12.02
CA TYR A 109 6.59 5.14 -12.88
C TYR A 109 6.80 6.34 -13.80
N GLU A 110 6.57 6.15 -15.10
CA GLU A 110 6.71 7.18 -16.12
C GLU A 110 5.40 7.34 -16.89
N ILE A 111 4.90 8.58 -17.01
CA ILE A 111 3.80 8.90 -17.92
C ILE A 111 4.37 9.06 -19.32
N VAL A 112 4.05 8.11 -20.20
CA VAL A 112 4.57 8.07 -21.59
C VAL A 112 3.67 8.80 -22.57
N SER A 113 2.39 9.00 -22.23
CA SER A 113 1.46 9.74 -23.07
C SER A 113 0.34 10.38 -22.25
N GLN A 114 -0.10 11.56 -22.70
CA GLN A 114 -1.28 12.25 -22.22
C GLN A 114 -2.02 12.83 -23.42
N THR A 115 -3.23 12.34 -23.69
CA THR A 115 -4.03 12.74 -24.86
C THR A 115 -5.48 13.03 -24.47
N GLY A 116 -6.23 13.67 -25.35
CA GLY A 116 -7.66 13.95 -25.16
C GLY A 116 -7.99 15.32 -24.54
N PRO A 117 -9.24 15.79 -24.72
CA PRO A 117 -9.71 17.06 -24.18
C PRO A 117 -9.81 16.99 -22.66
N GLU A 118 -9.88 18.14 -21.99
CA GLU A 118 -9.77 18.21 -20.52
C GLU A 118 -10.76 17.33 -19.74
N HIS A 119 -11.96 17.15 -20.28
CA HIS A 119 -13.03 16.32 -19.72
C HIS A 119 -12.92 14.82 -20.10
N GLN A 120 -11.97 14.44 -20.96
CA GLN A 120 -11.68 13.05 -21.39
C GLN A 120 -10.17 12.83 -21.57
N LYS A 121 -9.36 13.34 -20.63
CA LYS A 121 -7.91 13.11 -20.65
C LYS A 121 -7.62 11.63 -20.43
N LYS A 122 -6.76 11.08 -21.28
CA LYS A 122 -6.25 9.72 -21.23
C LYS A 122 -4.75 9.77 -20.94
N PHE A 123 -4.34 9.06 -19.90
CA PHE A 123 -2.95 8.95 -19.48
C PHE A 123 -2.47 7.53 -19.73
N VAL A 124 -1.25 7.39 -20.23
CA VAL A 124 -0.56 6.10 -20.35
C VAL A 124 0.67 6.15 -19.46
N ALA A 125 0.79 5.18 -18.56
CA ALA A 125 1.92 5.03 -17.66
C ALA A 125 2.62 3.69 -17.92
N LYS A 126 3.93 3.65 -17.71
CA LYS A 126 4.71 2.41 -17.61
C LYS A 126 5.43 2.35 -16.27
N VAL A 127 5.69 1.14 -15.81
CA VAL A 127 6.52 0.87 -14.64
C VAL A 127 7.82 0.21 -15.06
N VAL A 128 8.93 0.81 -14.64
CA VAL A 128 10.30 0.38 -14.97
C VAL A 128 11.01 0.01 -13.66
N TRP A 129 11.73 -1.10 -13.69
CA TRP A 129 12.57 -1.53 -12.58
C TRP A 129 13.85 -2.14 -13.11
N ASP A 130 14.98 -1.63 -12.61
CA ASP A 130 16.32 -2.03 -13.04
C ASP A 130 16.53 -1.95 -14.57
N GLY A 131 16.02 -0.88 -15.18
CA GLY A 131 16.11 -0.63 -16.62
C GLY A 131 15.12 -1.43 -17.48
N VAL A 132 14.33 -2.34 -16.88
CA VAL A 132 13.35 -3.18 -17.59
C VAL A 132 11.94 -2.68 -17.37
N GLU A 133 11.17 -2.56 -18.45
CA GLU A 133 9.74 -2.30 -18.38
C GLU A 133 8.99 -3.54 -17.86
N LEU A 134 8.42 -3.43 -16.66
CA LEU A 134 7.66 -4.52 -16.05
C LEU A 134 6.21 -4.55 -16.53
N GLY A 135 5.63 -3.41 -16.89
CA GLY A 135 4.27 -3.31 -17.39
C GLY A 135 3.85 -1.89 -17.73
N SER A 136 2.73 -1.77 -18.43
CA SER A 136 2.10 -0.51 -18.83
C SER A 136 0.60 -0.53 -18.60
N GLY A 137 0.00 0.65 -18.47
CA GLY A 137 -1.41 0.81 -18.16
C GLY A 137 -1.94 2.20 -18.49
N GLU A 138 -3.25 2.27 -18.64
CA GLU A 138 -3.97 3.45 -19.12
C GLU A 138 -5.02 3.88 -18.09
N GLY A 139 -5.34 5.17 -18.02
CA GLY A 139 -6.36 5.67 -17.10
C GLY A 139 -6.82 7.10 -17.40
N SER A 140 -7.94 7.50 -16.81
CA SER A 140 -8.44 8.88 -16.94
C SER A 140 -7.72 9.88 -16.04
N SER A 141 -6.80 9.39 -15.20
CA SER A 141 -5.88 10.19 -14.38
C SER A 141 -4.51 9.53 -14.34
N LYS A 142 -3.46 10.30 -14.03
CA LYS A 142 -2.10 9.78 -13.79
C LYS A 142 -2.10 8.63 -12.77
N LYS A 143 -2.82 8.81 -11.66
CA LYS A 143 -2.93 7.80 -10.59
C LYS A 143 -3.57 6.50 -11.08
N GLN A 144 -4.62 6.57 -11.90
CA GLN A 144 -5.23 5.38 -12.49
C GLN A 144 -4.28 4.68 -13.47
N ALA A 145 -3.63 5.42 -14.36
CA ALA A 145 -2.69 4.85 -15.33
C ALA A 145 -1.53 4.12 -14.63
N GLU A 146 -0.95 4.72 -13.59
CA GLU A 146 0.10 4.10 -12.78
C GLU A 146 -0.38 2.84 -12.05
N THR A 147 -1.60 2.86 -11.52
CA THR A 147 -2.22 1.71 -10.85
C THR A 147 -2.44 0.57 -11.84
N ALA A 148 -2.89 0.88 -13.05
CA ALA A 148 -3.04 -0.09 -14.14
C ALA A 148 -1.70 -0.67 -14.59
N ALA A 149 -0.65 0.15 -14.68
CA ALA A 149 0.70 -0.30 -15.02
C ALA A 149 1.25 -1.27 -13.96
N ALA A 150 1.05 -0.98 -12.67
CA ALA A 150 1.43 -1.85 -11.58
C ALA A 150 0.68 -3.20 -11.61
N LEU A 151 -0.62 -3.19 -11.90
CA LEU A 151 -1.40 -4.42 -12.10
C LEU A 151 -0.89 -5.25 -13.27
N SER A 152 -0.56 -4.61 -14.38
CA SER A 152 0.01 -5.25 -15.57
C SER A 152 1.34 -5.94 -15.22
N ALA A 153 2.22 -5.24 -14.50
CA ALA A 153 3.46 -5.81 -13.99
C ALA A 153 3.23 -7.00 -13.05
N LEU A 154 2.30 -6.87 -12.10
CA LEU A 154 1.94 -7.95 -11.15
C LEU A 154 1.48 -9.24 -11.84
N LYS A 155 0.80 -9.11 -12.98
CA LYS A 155 0.37 -10.25 -13.80
C LYS A 155 1.52 -10.83 -14.64
N ALA A 156 2.33 -9.97 -15.25
CA ALA A 156 3.39 -10.39 -16.16
C ALA A 156 4.61 -10.98 -15.47
N LYS A 157 4.89 -10.58 -14.20
CA LYS A 157 5.99 -11.09 -13.37
C LYS A 157 7.36 -11.07 -14.06
N LYS A 158 7.61 -10.09 -14.94
CA LYS A 158 8.83 -10.01 -15.76
C LYS A 158 10.14 -9.91 -14.97
N TRP A 159 10.09 -9.62 -13.67
CA TRP A 159 11.26 -9.65 -12.78
C TRP A 159 11.72 -11.08 -12.44
N GLU A 160 10.87 -12.10 -12.59
CA GLU A 160 11.23 -13.52 -12.37
C GLU A 160 12.06 -14.08 -13.53
N SER A 161 11.95 -13.50 -14.74
CA SER A 161 12.63 -13.96 -15.96
C SER A 161 14.05 -13.43 -16.15
N LYS A 162 14.71 -12.87 -15.12
CA LYS A 162 16.15 -12.58 -15.21
C LYS A 162 16.93 -13.91 -15.28
N PRO A 163 17.71 -14.18 -16.35
CA PRO A 163 18.84 -15.07 -16.18
C PRO A 163 19.78 -14.42 -15.17
N VAL A 164 20.22 -15.19 -14.19
CA VAL A 164 21.31 -14.84 -13.29
C VAL A 164 22.49 -14.38 -14.17
N GLN A 165 22.76 -13.07 -14.22
CA GLN A 165 24.03 -12.59 -14.73
C GLN A 165 25.07 -13.05 -13.72
N GLN A 166 25.81 -14.10 -14.08
CA GLN A 166 27.04 -14.49 -13.42
C GLN A 166 27.98 -13.29 -13.46
N ASP A 167 28.38 -12.80 -12.29
CA ASP A 167 29.50 -11.88 -12.17
C ASP A 167 30.72 -12.50 -12.86
N PRO A 168 31.50 -11.76 -13.67
CA PRO A 168 32.75 -12.27 -14.21
C PRO A 168 33.71 -12.49 -13.04
N GLN A 169 34.09 -13.75 -12.85
CA GLN A 169 35.11 -14.19 -11.90
C GLN A 169 36.42 -13.40 -12.13
N PRO A 170 37.10 -12.93 -11.07
CA PRO A 170 38.35 -12.21 -11.23
C PRO A 170 39.41 -13.16 -11.79
N ALA A 171 39.88 -12.91 -13.01
CA ALA A 171 41.02 -13.60 -13.57
C ALA A 171 42.30 -13.11 -12.87
N GLU A 172 42.74 -13.87 -11.87
CA GLU A 172 44.12 -13.86 -11.40
C GLU A 172 45.04 -14.30 -12.55
N GLY A 173 46.11 -13.53 -12.79
CA GLY A 173 47.25 -13.98 -13.61
C GLY A 173 47.78 -12.93 -14.58
N ALA A 174 48.52 -11.94 -14.08
CA ALA A 174 49.48 -11.19 -14.89
C ALA A 174 50.90 -11.48 -14.36
N PRO A 175 51.85 -11.95 -15.20
CA PRO A 175 53.21 -12.22 -14.76
C PRO A 175 54.03 -10.93 -14.66
N ALA A 176 54.99 -10.94 -13.73
CA ALA A 176 56.03 -9.94 -13.56
C ALA A 176 56.97 -9.86 -14.78
N ILE A 177 57.57 -8.68 -15.01
CA ILE A 177 58.93 -8.44 -15.56
C ILE A 177 59.30 -6.95 -15.32
N PRO A 178 60.60 -6.59 -15.21
CA PRO A 178 61.08 -5.66 -14.19
C PRO A 178 61.70 -4.33 -14.70
N ASP A 179 62.02 -3.47 -13.72
CA ASP A 179 63.06 -2.42 -13.66
C ASP A 179 63.48 -1.67 -14.93
N THR A 180 63.30 -0.33 -14.94
CA THR A 180 64.47 0.59 -14.98
C THR A 180 64.11 2.06 -14.70
N LYS A 181 64.79 2.62 -13.68
CA LYS A 181 65.51 3.91 -13.64
C LYS A 181 64.78 5.26 -13.76
N SER A 182 64.86 6.00 -12.64
CA SER A 182 65.61 7.28 -12.50
C SER A 182 64.81 8.55 -12.19
N GLN A 183 65.20 9.13 -11.04
CA GLN A 183 65.37 10.56 -10.73
C GLN A 183 64.17 11.37 -10.21
N GLU A 184 64.09 11.42 -8.87
CA GLU A 184 63.92 12.65 -8.08
C GLU A 184 65.18 13.56 -8.20
N PRO A 185 65.19 14.86 -7.80
CA PRO A 185 64.49 15.36 -6.60
C PRO A 185 63.99 16.84 -6.56
N SER A 186 63.22 17.11 -5.49
CA SER A 186 63.41 18.24 -4.55
C SER A 186 62.67 19.60 -4.73
N PRO A 187 62.55 20.43 -3.66
CA PRO A 187 61.24 20.80 -3.12
C PRO A 187 61.11 22.33 -2.86
N ARG A 188 60.01 22.81 -2.23
CA ARG A 188 60.05 23.94 -1.25
C ARG A 188 58.68 24.30 -0.62
N ARG A 189 58.71 24.35 0.73
CA ARG A 189 58.21 25.39 1.70
C ARG A 189 56.70 25.73 1.70
N ALA A 190 56.03 26.06 2.81
CA ALA A 190 56.36 26.40 4.21
C ALA A 190 55.04 26.26 5.04
N VAL A 191 55.02 25.66 6.23
CA VAL A 191 55.19 26.22 7.60
C VAL A 191 54.08 27.18 8.09
N ARG A 192 53.43 26.76 9.21
CA ARG A 192 52.70 27.50 10.28
C ARG A 192 51.43 28.25 9.88
N GLU A 193 50.38 28.34 10.71
CA GLU A 193 50.43 28.76 12.11
C GLU A 193 49.17 28.35 12.91
N ARG A 194 49.36 28.11 14.21
CA ARG A 194 48.31 27.89 15.22
C ARG A 194 47.72 29.24 15.65
N ARG A 195 46.45 29.27 16.08
CA ARG A 195 46.04 29.91 17.36
C ARG A 195 44.62 29.49 17.77
N LYS A 196 44.56 28.87 18.96
CA LYS A 196 43.40 28.84 19.87
C LYS A 196 43.19 30.23 20.46
N LYS A 197 41.94 30.52 20.86
CA LYS A 197 41.42 31.34 21.99
C LYS A 197 40.07 31.91 21.55
N ASP A 198 39.07 32.18 22.36
CA ASP A 198 38.58 31.82 23.70
C ASP A 198 37.23 32.59 23.81
N ALA A 199 36.44 32.30 24.85
CA ALA A 199 35.26 33.04 25.35
C ALA A 199 33.94 32.79 24.58
N SER A 200 32.90 32.17 25.15
CA SER A 200 32.18 32.37 26.43
C SER A 200 31.49 33.73 26.54
N THR A 201 30.19 33.65 26.88
CA THR A 201 29.30 34.69 27.43
C THR A 201 28.55 35.57 26.41
N LEU A 202 27.33 35.17 26.04
CA LEU A 202 26.06 35.58 26.66
C LEU A 202 24.91 34.74 26.08
#